data_AF-A0A2V8SY51-F1
#
_entry.id   AF-A0A2V8SY51-F1
#
_cell.length_a   1.000
_cell.length_b   1.000
_cell.length_c   1.000
_cell.angle_alpha   90.00
_cell.angle_beta   90.00
_cell.angle_gamma   90.00
#
_symmetry.space_group_name_H-M   'P 1'
#
loop_
_entity.id
_entity.type
_entity.pdbx_description
1 polymer ?
#
loop_
_entity_poly.entity_id
_entity_poly.type
_entity_poly.pdbx_seq_one_letter_code
_entity_poly.pdbx_strand_id
1 'polypeptide(L)'
;MEPEDAGLLATAVRETFEEVGLKLDAGGEVIGRLATVVPQSRLVPRIAVTPFVAVAPAEYHVFGEGETPSVLTLSSEVAAAFWVPVSELKSGGRSGTFRMVFAGVEREWPAYPSTHGPIWGLTERILTEFLSLVG
;
A
#
# COMPACT_ATOMS: atom_id res chain seq x y z
N MET A 1 -13.34 5.35 -7.40
CA MET A 1 -13.54 5.38 -8.86
C MET A 1 -14.54 6.46 -9.11
N GLU A 2 -14.08 7.50 -9.78
CA GLU A 2 -14.91 8.61 -10.22
C GLU A 2 -15.57 8.25 -11.56
N PRO A 3 -16.73 8.84 -11.91
CA PRO A 3 -17.42 8.56 -13.17
C PRO A 3 -16.57 8.73 -14.43
N GLU A 4 -15.57 9.61 -14.38
CA GLU A 4 -14.62 9.93 -15.45
C GLU A 4 -13.48 8.91 -15.60
N ASP A 5 -13.24 8.06 -14.59
CA ASP A 5 -12.17 7.08 -14.66
C ASP A 5 -12.52 6.00 -15.70
N ALA A 6 -11.59 5.73 -16.63
CA ALA A 6 -11.76 4.67 -17.63
C ALA A 6 -11.78 3.25 -17.03
N GLY A 7 -11.45 3.10 -15.75
CA GLY A 7 -11.47 1.86 -14.99
C GLY A 7 -10.65 1.94 -13.70
N LEU A 8 -10.61 0.85 -12.93
CA LEU A 8 -9.93 0.83 -11.63
C LEU A 8 -8.43 1.14 -11.70
N LEU A 9 -7.77 0.80 -12.80
CA LEU A 9 -6.36 1.16 -13.00
C LEU A 9 -6.20 2.67 -13.18
N ALA A 10 -7.07 3.30 -13.97
CA ALA A 10 -7.04 4.75 -14.18
C ALA A 10 -7.26 5.49 -12.85
N THR A 11 -8.21 5.02 -12.03
CA THR A 11 -8.38 5.50 -10.66
C THR A 11 -7.08 5.37 -9.85
N ALA A 12 -6.47 4.19 -9.80
CA ALA A 12 -5.26 3.97 -8.99
C ALA A 12 -4.10 4.88 -9.42
N VAL A 13 -3.91 5.09 -10.73
CA VAL A 13 -2.88 5.98 -11.27
C VAL A 13 -3.16 7.44 -10.92
N ARG A 14 -4.40 7.91 -11.10
CA ARG A 14 -4.81 9.29 -10.78
C ARG A 14 -4.65 9.58 -9.29
N GLU A 15 -5.21 8.74 -8.42
CA GLU A 15 -5.14 8.89 -6.96
C GLU A 15 -3.68 8.88 -6.48
N THR A 16 -2.82 7.99 -7.03
CA THR A 16 -1.38 7.97 -6.69
C THR A 16 -0.70 9.30 -7.01
N PHE A 17 -1.06 9.92 -8.15
CA PHE A 17 -0.53 11.23 -8.49
C PHE A 17 -1.08 12.34 -7.58
N GLU A 18 -2.39 12.32 -7.29
CA GLU A 18 -3.04 13.34 -6.47
C GLU A 18 -2.56 13.29 -5.00
N GLU A 19 -2.39 12.10 -4.44
CA GLU A 19 -2.04 11.90 -3.02
C GLU A 19 -0.55 12.10 -2.74
N VAL A 20 0.34 11.56 -3.59
CA VAL A 20 1.80 11.54 -3.32
C VAL A 20 2.66 12.13 -4.43
N GLY A 21 2.05 12.67 -5.49
CA GLY A 21 2.76 13.34 -6.59
C GLY A 21 3.53 12.40 -7.52
N LEU A 22 3.42 11.07 -7.32
CA LEU A 22 4.13 10.08 -8.13
C LEU A 22 3.40 9.89 -9.46
N LYS A 23 4.09 10.22 -10.56
CA LYS A 23 3.56 10.10 -11.92
C LYS A 23 3.94 8.77 -12.55
N LEU A 24 3.08 7.76 -12.42
CA LEU A 24 3.33 6.43 -12.99
C LEU A 24 3.46 6.45 -14.53
N ASP A 25 2.76 7.35 -15.20
CA ASP A 25 2.82 7.55 -16.65
C ASP A 25 4.13 8.21 -17.12
N ALA A 26 4.88 8.84 -16.21
CA ALA A 26 6.15 9.50 -16.46
C ALA A 26 7.36 8.58 -16.23
N GLY A 27 7.27 7.30 -16.62
CA GLY A 27 8.39 6.35 -16.57
C GLY A 27 8.25 5.23 -15.54
N GLY A 28 7.08 5.07 -14.93
CA GLY A 28 6.72 3.86 -14.19
C GLY A 28 6.11 2.80 -15.10
N GLU A 29 5.93 1.60 -14.55
CA GLU A 29 5.35 0.46 -15.27
C GLU A 29 4.41 -0.33 -14.36
N VAL A 30 3.17 -0.53 -14.78
CA VAL A 30 2.23 -1.41 -14.07
C VAL A 30 2.51 -2.85 -14.48
N ILE A 31 2.98 -3.66 -13.53
CA ILE A 31 3.45 -5.03 -13.78
C ILE A 31 2.40 -6.10 -13.46
N GLY A 32 1.30 -5.73 -12.80
CA GLY A 32 0.24 -6.69 -12.52
C GLY A 32 -0.89 -6.16 -11.65
N ARG A 33 -1.87 -7.03 -11.44
CA ARG A 33 -3.04 -6.80 -10.60
C ARG A 33 -3.15 -7.96 -9.61
N LEU A 34 -3.32 -7.64 -8.33
CA LEU A 34 -3.56 -8.62 -7.27
C LEU A 34 -5.04 -8.96 -7.17
N ALA A 35 -5.37 -10.00 -6.41
CA ALA A 35 -6.74 -10.36 -6.14
C ALA A 35 -7.49 -9.21 -5.45
N THR A 36 -8.77 -9.04 -5.79
CA THR A 36 -9.62 -8.07 -5.11
C THR A 36 -9.80 -8.48 -3.65
N VAL A 37 -9.51 -7.55 -2.75
CA VAL A 37 -9.63 -7.73 -1.30
C VAL A 37 -10.91 -7.04 -0.82
N VAL A 38 -11.72 -7.77 -0.05
CA VAL A 38 -12.93 -7.25 0.61
C VAL A 38 -12.77 -7.37 2.13
N PRO A 39 -13.30 -6.41 2.93
CA PRO A 39 -13.35 -6.56 4.37
C PRO A 39 -14.11 -7.82 4.79
N GLN A 40 -13.60 -8.52 5.80
CA GLN A 40 -14.23 -9.74 6.31
C GLN A 40 -15.33 -9.47 7.34
N SER A 41 -15.28 -8.32 8.02
CA SER A 41 -16.27 -7.96 9.02
C SER A 41 -17.55 -7.46 8.34
N ARG A 42 -18.71 -7.94 8.80
CA ARG A 42 -20.03 -7.45 8.35
C ARG A 42 -20.38 -6.07 8.90
N LEU A 43 -19.61 -5.58 9.88
CA LEU A 43 -19.83 -4.31 10.56
C LEU A 43 -19.12 -3.13 9.88
N VAL A 44 -18.34 -3.38 8.82
CA VAL A 44 -17.69 -2.34 8.02
C VAL A 44 -18.33 -2.27 6.63
N PRO A 45 -18.25 -1.11 5.95
CA PRO A 45 -18.78 -0.97 4.60
C PRO A 45 -18.27 -2.06 3.66
N ARG A 46 -19.14 -2.54 2.77
CA ARG A 46 -18.78 -3.50 1.72
C ARG A 46 -18.01 -2.78 0.62
N ILE A 47 -16.76 -2.46 0.89
CA ILE A 47 -15.82 -1.98 -0.11
C ILE A 47 -15.06 -3.14 -0.73
N ALA A 48 -14.76 -3.05 -2.03
CA ALA A 48 -13.90 -3.98 -2.73
C ALA A 48 -12.70 -3.20 -3.27
N VAL A 49 -11.51 -3.60 -2.85
CA VAL A 49 -10.25 -2.95 -3.22
C VAL A 49 -9.53 -3.85 -4.21
N THR A 50 -9.16 -3.33 -5.38
CA THR A 50 -8.41 -4.06 -6.39
C THR A 50 -7.00 -3.46 -6.50
N PRO A 51 -5.97 -4.11 -5.93
CA PRO A 51 -4.62 -3.56 -5.93
C PRO A 51 -3.93 -3.78 -7.28
N PHE A 52 -3.16 -2.78 -7.70
CA PHE A 52 -2.24 -2.88 -8.83
C PHE A 52 -0.81 -2.78 -8.32
N VAL A 53 0.09 -3.55 -8.92
CA VAL A 53 1.51 -3.51 -8.62
C VAL A 53 2.20 -2.77 -9.75
N ALA A 54 3.02 -1.79 -9.41
CA ALA A 54 3.80 -1.02 -10.37
C ALA A 54 5.25 -0.87 -9.91
N VAL A 55 6.15 -0.82 -10.87
CA VAL A 55 7.50 -0.31 -10.72
C VAL A 55 7.41 1.22 -10.81
N ALA A 56 7.89 1.91 -9.77
CA ALA A 56 7.93 3.37 -9.76
C ALA A 56 8.89 3.90 -10.85
N PRO A 57 8.76 5.17 -11.28
CA PRO A 57 9.77 5.84 -12.09
C PRO A 57 11.19 5.76 -11.49
N ALA A 58 12.21 5.80 -12.35
CA ALA A 58 13.60 5.55 -11.99
C ALA A 58 14.15 6.51 -10.92
N GLU A 59 13.62 7.74 -10.83
CA GLU A 59 14.00 8.72 -9.83
C GLU A 59 13.63 8.33 -8.39
N TYR A 60 12.78 7.31 -8.21
CA TYR A 60 12.44 6.74 -6.91
C TYR A 60 13.21 5.45 -6.61
N HIS A 61 14.08 4.99 -7.51
CA HIS A 61 14.88 3.80 -7.27
C HIS A 61 16.09 4.15 -6.42
N VAL A 62 16.47 3.22 -5.54
CA VAL A 62 17.65 3.33 -4.68
C VAL A 62 18.55 2.15 -5.03
N PHE A 63 19.72 2.43 -5.61
CA PHE A 63 20.66 1.41 -6.08
C PHE A 63 21.92 1.31 -5.21
N GLY A 64 22.23 2.37 -4.44
CA GLY A 64 23.42 2.46 -3.62
C GLY A 64 23.16 2.78 -2.15
N GLU A 65 24.14 2.45 -1.30
CA GLU A 65 24.16 2.91 0.09
C GLU A 65 24.30 4.44 0.14
N GLY A 66 23.38 5.11 0.85
CA GLY A 66 23.36 6.58 0.98
C GLY A 66 22.57 7.30 -0.10
N GLU A 67 22.04 6.59 -1.10
CA GLU A 67 21.03 7.14 -2.00
C GLU A 67 19.67 7.20 -1.29
N THR A 68 18.96 8.30 -1.52
CA THR A 68 17.57 8.45 -1.09
C THR A 68 16.70 8.63 -2.33
N PRO A 69 15.51 8.02 -2.38
CA PRO A 69 14.60 8.20 -3.50
C PRO A 69 14.15 9.66 -3.57
N SER A 70 13.70 10.09 -4.75
CA SER A 70 13.10 11.42 -4.92
C SER A 70 11.97 11.65 -3.92
N VAL A 71 11.86 12.89 -3.44
CA VAL A 71 10.86 13.27 -2.44
C VAL A 71 9.46 13.22 -3.05
N LEU A 72 8.54 12.54 -2.35
CA LEU A 72 7.12 12.52 -2.70
C LEU A 72 6.47 13.87 -2.37
N THR A 73 5.54 14.32 -3.22
CA THR A 73 4.79 15.55 -2.99
C THR A 73 3.43 15.18 -2.40
N LEU A 74 3.30 15.31 -1.08
CA LEU A 74 2.11 14.87 -0.37
C LEU A 74 0.99 15.91 -0.44
N SER A 75 -0.23 15.46 -0.68
CA SER A 75 -1.43 16.28 -0.58
C SER A 75 -1.81 16.51 0.89
N SER A 76 -2.82 17.37 1.13
CA SER A 76 -3.39 17.55 2.47
C SER A 76 -4.08 16.31 3.04
N GLU A 77 -4.35 15.30 2.21
CA GLU A 77 -4.98 14.04 2.63
C GLU A 77 -3.96 13.05 3.20
N VAL A 78 -2.67 13.24 2.90
CA VAL A 78 -1.59 12.35 3.30
C VAL A 78 -0.70 13.00 4.36
N ALA A 79 -0.76 12.49 5.59
CA ALA A 79 0.06 13.00 6.69
C ALA A 79 1.55 12.61 6.58
N ALA A 80 1.84 11.44 6.01
CA ALA A 80 3.20 10.93 5.81
C ALA A 80 3.24 9.84 4.74
N ALA A 81 4.39 9.71 4.07
CA ALA A 81 4.70 8.58 3.19
C ALA A 81 6.13 8.10 3.47
N PHE A 82 6.36 6.80 3.33
CA PHE A 82 7.65 6.18 3.60
C PHE A 82 7.84 4.92 2.74
N TRP A 83 9.10 4.60 2.49
CA TRP A 83 9.48 3.39 1.78
C TRP A 83 9.91 2.31 2.77
N VAL A 84 9.51 1.06 2.53
CA VAL A 84 9.96 -0.09 3.31
C VAL A 84 10.62 -1.09 2.37
N PRO A 85 11.84 -1.58 2.66
CA PRO A 85 12.46 -2.63 1.87
C PRO A 85 11.58 -3.90 1.85
N VAL A 86 11.36 -4.44 0.65
CA VAL A 86 10.60 -5.71 0.49
C VAL A 86 11.26 -6.85 1.29
N SER A 87 12.59 -6.89 1.35
CA SER A 87 13.35 -7.87 2.13
C SER A 87 13.08 -7.76 3.65
N GLU A 88 12.89 -6.55 4.17
CA GLU A 88 12.53 -6.32 5.56
C GLU A 88 11.13 -6.85 5.86
N LEU A 89 10.15 -6.55 5.00
CA LEU A 89 8.79 -7.07 5.14
C LEU A 89 8.76 -8.61 5.10
N LYS A 90 9.56 -9.24 4.24
CA LYS A 90 9.65 -10.70 4.16
C LYS A 90 10.26 -11.32 5.41
N SER A 91 11.40 -10.80 5.84
CA SER A 91 12.16 -11.35 6.97
C SER A 91 11.46 -11.10 8.30
N GLY A 92 10.90 -9.92 8.51
CA GLY A 92 10.15 -9.57 9.71
C GLY A 92 8.76 -10.20 9.77
N GLY A 93 8.14 -10.42 8.60
CA GLY A 93 6.79 -10.97 8.49
C GLY A 93 5.75 -10.17 9.30
N ARG A 94 4.65 -10.84 9.62
CA ARG A 94 3.54 -10.26 10.42
C ARG A 94 3.77 -10.39 11.92
N SER A 95 4.97 -10.02 12.37
CA SER A 95 5.39 -10.16 13.77
C SER A 95 4.83 -9.09 14.70
N GLY A 96 4.24 -8.03 14.15
CA GLY A 96 3.57 -6.97 14.91
C GLY A 96 2.12 -7.30 15.24
N THR A 97 1.50 -6.46 16.06
CA THR A 97 0.08 -6.58 16.42
C THR A 97 -0.58 -5.21 16.46
N PHE A 98 -1.74 -5.08 15.83
CA PHE A 98 -2.63 -3.94 15.99
C PHE A 98 -3.74 -4.28 16.97
N ARG A 99 -4.02 -3.37 17.93
CA ARG A 99 -5.04 -3.54 18.97
C ARG A 99 -6.10 -2.45 18.86
N MET A 100 -7.37 -2.84 18.89
CA MET A 100 -8.48 -1.89 18.90
C MET A 100 -9.71 -2.51 19.56
N VAL A 101 -10.47 -1.68 20.28
CA VAL A 101 -11.81 -2.05 20.75
C VAL A 101 -12.76 -2.04 19.55
N PHE A 102 -13.30 -3.20 19.21
CA PHE A 102 -14.23 -3.36 18.11
C PHE A 102 -15.49 -4.08 18.59
N ALA A 103 -16.64 -3.43 18.43
CA ALA A 103 -17.93 -3.87 18.96
C ALA A 103 -17.87 -4.17 20.48
N GLY A 104 -17.20 -3.30 21.25
CA GLY A 104 -17.09 -3.41 22.70
C GLY A 104 -16.11 -4.46 23.22
N VAL A 105 -15.39 -5.15 22.33
CA VAL A 105 -14.40 -6.18 22.68
C VAL A 105 -13.03 -5.75 22.19
N GLU A 106 -12.02 -5.81 23.05
CA GLU A 106 -10.64 -5.63 22.62
C GLU A 106 -10.23 -6.78 21.70
N ARG A 107 -9.69 -6.42 20.53
CA ARG A 107 -9.26 -7.38 19.53
C ARG A 107 -7.85 -7.07 19.08
N GLU A 108 -7.16 -8.12 18.68
CA GLU A 108 -5.80 -8.10 18.16
C GLU A 108 -5.78 -8.64 16.73
N TRP A 109 -5.01 -7.99 15.87
CA TRP A 109 -4.78 -8.44 14.50
C TRP A 109 -3.28 -8.50 14.20
N PRO A 110 -2.80 -9.52 13.47
CA PRO A 110 -1.44 -9.54 12.93
C PRO A 110 -1.17 -8.30 12.08
N ALA A 111 0.06 -7.81 12.14
CA ALA A 111 0.48 -6.64 11.40
C ALA A 111 1.96 -6.75 10.98
N TYR A 112 2.32 -6.08 9.89
CA TYR A 112 3.72 -5.82 9.58
C TYR A 112 4.21 -4.66 10.45
N PRO A 113 5.30 -4.82 11.22
CA PRO A 113 5.93 -3.71 11.91
C PRO A 113 6.45 -2.67 10.91
N SER A 114 6.35 -1.39 11.25
CA SER A 114 7.06 -0.32 10.57
C SER A 114 7.45 0.77 11.56
N THR A 115 8.40 1.62 11.18
CA THR A 115 8.80 2.79 11.97
C THR A 115 7.67 3.79 12.19
N HIS A 116 6.63 3.76 11.34
CA HIS A 116 5.46 4.64 11.41
C HIS A 116 4.22 3.97 12.05
N GLY A 117 4.41 2.78 12.64
CA GLY A 117 3.34 2.01 13.29
C GLY A 117 3.00 0.71 12.55
N PRO A 118 2.14 -0.14 13.12
CA PRO A 118 1.77 -1.40 12.51
C PRO A 118 1.00 -1.18 11.20
N ILE A 119 1.36 -1.88 10.13
CA ILE A 119 0.58 -1.97 8.90
C ILE A 119 -0.36 -3.16 9.05
N TRP A 120 -1.67 -2.91 9.07
CA TRP A 120 -2.70 -3.89 9.38
C TRP A 120 -3.92 -3.75 8.44
N GLY A 121 -4.92 -4.62 8.60
CA GLY A 121 -6.18 -4.50 7.87
C GLY A 121 -6.07 -4.89 6.39
N LEU A 122 -6.70 -4.12 5.49
CA LEU A 122 -6.67 -4.44 4.05
C LEU A 122 -5.25 -4.34 3.48
N THR A 123 -4.48 -3.35 3.90
CA THR A 123 -3.10 -3.14 3.42
C THR A 123 -2.19 -4.31 3.80
N GLU A 124 -2.30 -4.85 5.02
CA GLU A 124 -1.56 -6.06 5.42
C GLU A 124 -1.89 -7.27 4.55
N ARG A 125 -3.16 -7.45 4.18
CA ARG A 125 -3.58 -8.56 3.31
C ARG A 125 -3.05 -8.40 1.89
N ILE A 126 -3.08 -7.18 1.36
CA ILE A 126 -2.51 -6.84 0.05
C ILE A 126 -1.01 -7.12 0.05
N LEU A 127 -0.29 -6.66 1.09
CA LEU A 127 1.14 -6.93 1.24
C LEU A 127 1.42 -8.43 1.37
N THR A 128 0.61 -9.17 2.14
CA THR A 128 0.78 -10.62 2.31
C THR A 128 0.66 -11.37 0.98
N GLU A 129 -0.33 -11.02 0.15
CA GLU A 129 -0.47 -11.59 -1.18
C GLU A 129 0.72 -11.21 -2.07
N PHE A 130 1.06 -9.93 -2.14
CA PHE A 130 2.22 -9.46 -2.92
C PHE A 130 3.51 -10.20 -2.56
N LEU A 131 3.83 -10.28 -1.27
CA LEU A 131 5.04 -10.92 -0.75
C LEU A 131 5.06 -12.43 -0.97
N SER A 132 3.90 -13.07 -1.15
CA SER A 132 3.83 -14.49 -1.52
C SER A 132 4.18 -14.75 -3.00
N LEU A 133 4.11 -13.71 -3.84
CA LEU A 133 4.38 -13.78 -5.28
C LEU A 133 5.81 -13.35 -5.63
N VAL A 134 6.41 -12.46 -4.86
CA VAL A 134 7.78 -12.01 -5.07
C VAL A 134 8.76 -12.89 -4.28
N GLY A 135 9.81 -13.39 -4.93
CA GLY A 135 10.86 -14.29 -4.37
C GLY A 135 11.89 -13.58 -3.52
#